data_AF-A0A154V1N9-F1
#
_entry.id   AF-A0A154V1N9-F1
#
_cell.length_a   1.000
_cell.length_b   1.000
_cell.length_c   1.000
_cell.angle_alpha   90.00
_cell.angle_beta   90.00
_cell.angle_gamma   90.00
#
_symmetry.space_group_name_H-M   'P 1'
#
loop_
_entity.id
_entity.type
_entity.pdbx_description
1 polymer ?
#
loop_
_entity_poly.entity_id
_entity_poly.type
_entity_poly.pdbx_seq_one_letter_code
_entity_poly.pdbx_strand_id
1 'polypeptide(L)'
;MPERDPSDADGHPHAAGEPRPARRPRRASTPPVPGSDPTPQADARVPAVRAAEDAPQGWGDAPASADTNDDRLRLDRPPHWG
;
A
#
# COMPACT_ATOMS: atom_id res chain seq x y z
N MET A 1 -13.85 -8.59 -38.71
CA MET A 1 -12.68 -7.91 -38.14
C MET A 1 -12.75 -6.44 -38.54
N PRO A 2 -13.15 -5.51 -37.66
CA PRO A 2 -12.95 -4.09 -37.92
C PRO A 2 -11.63 -3.62 -37.28
N GLU A 3 -10.78 -3.01 -38.11
CA GLU A 3 -9.50 -2.41 -37.74
C GLU A 3 -9.75 -1.12 -36.93
N ARG A 4 -8.99 -0.90 -35.85
CA ARG A 4 -9.05 0.34 -35.05
C ARG A 4 -7.99 1.31 -35.57
N ASP A 5 -8.43 2.51 -35.94
CA ASP A 5 -7.58 3.67 -36.25
C ASP A 5 -6.72 4.09 -35.03
N PRO A 6 -5.42 4.40 -35.22
CA PRO A 6 -4.50 4.83 -34.16
C PRO A 6 -4.39 6.36 -34.07
N SER A 7 -5.51 7.06 -34.01
CA SER A 7 -5.53 8.53 -33.91
C SER A 7 -6.40 8.97 -32.74
N ASP A 8 -5.86 8.76 -31.54
CA ASP A 8 -6.27 9.51 -30.35
C ASP A 8 -5.06 9.64 -29.42
N ALA A 9 -4.06 10.36 -29.92
CA ALA A 9 -2.84 10.73 -29.20
C ALA A 9 -2.98 12.15 -28.64
N ASP A 10 -4.10 12.44 -27.95
CA ASP A 10 -4.21 13.65 -27.16
C ASP A 10 -3.69 13.38 -25.74
N GLY A 11 -2.36 13.35 -25.65
CA GLY A 11 -1.64 13.50 -24.40
C GLY A 11 -1.98 14.86 -23.80
N HIS A 12 -2.96 14.91 -22.91
CA HIS A 12 -3.14 16.05 -22.02
C HIS A 12 -1.91 16.16 -21.13
N PRO A 13 -1.12 17.26 -21.21
CA PRO A 13 -0.11 17.49 -20.21
C PRO A 13 -0.86 17.65 -18.88
N HIS A 14 -0.57 16.76 -17.93
CA HIS A 14 -1.06 16.86 -16.57
C HIS A 14 -0.54 18.18 -16.00
N ALA A 15 -1.32 19.24 -16.17
CA ALA A 15 -1.04 20.55 -15.60
C ALA A 15 -0.72 20.30 -14.13
N ALA A 16 0.49 20.72 -13.72
CA ALA A 16 0.97 20.63 -12.36
C ALA A 16 -0.07 21.32 -11.48
N GLY A 17 -0.91 20.51 -10.83
CA GLY A 17 -2.07 20.99 -10.10
C GLY A 17 -1.60 21.92 -8.99
N GLU A 18 -2.08 23.16 -9.04
CA GLU A 18 -1.92 24.13 -7.96
C GLU A 18 -2.25 23.47 -6.60
N PRO A 19 -1.51 23.80 -5.53
CA PRO A 19 -1.73 23.19 -4.23
C PRO A 19 -3.16 23.50 -3.76
N ARG A 20 -4.04 22.50 -3.83
CA ARG A 20 -5.40 22.59 -3.30
C ARG A 20 -5.33 22.94 -1.80
N PRO A 21 -6.20 23.83 -1.29
CA PRO A 21 -6.18 24.22 0.11
C PRO A 21 -6.36 22.99 1.00
N ALA A 22 -5.48 22.86 2.00
CA ALA A 22 -5.48 21.73 2.93
C ALA A 22 -6.86 21.64 3.62
N ARG A 23 -7.57 20.54 3.38
CA ARG A 23 -8.88 20.30 3.97
C ARG A 23 -8.73 20.10 5.48
N ARG A 24 -9.55 20.81 6.25
CA ARG A 24 -9.62 20.66 7.71
C ARG A 24 -9.97 19.21 8.08
N PRO A 25 -9.27 18.59 9.06
CA PRO A 25 -9.57 17.23 9.47
C PRO A 25 -11.00 17.15 10.02
N ARG A 26 -11.75 16.13 9.59
CA ARG A 26 -13.13 15.89 10.04
C ARG A 26 -13.23 15.05 11.31
N ARG A 27 -12.11 14.45 11.74
CA ARG A 27 -12.03 13.55 12.90
C ARG A 27 -11.54 14.32 14.12
N ALA A 28 -12.08 13.98 15.29
CA ALA A 28 -11.54 14.46 16.56
C ALA A 28 -10.13 13.89 16.77
N SER A 29 -9.20 14.72 17.25
CA SER A 29 -7.86 14.31 17.65
C SER A 29 -7.79 14.29 19.18
N THR A 30 -7.28 13.21 19.74
CA THR A 30 -7.02 13.08 21.18
C THR A 30 -5.54 13.37 21.48
N PRO A 31 -5.21 13.85 22.68
CA PRO A 31 -3.81 13.89 23.11
C PRO A 31 -3.22 12.48 23.19
N PRO A 32 -1.89 12.33 23.05
CA PRO A 32 -1.21 11.06 23.29
C PRO A 32 -1.45 10.55 24.72
N VAL A 33 -1.45 9.24 24.88
CA VAL A 33 -1.59 8.60 26.19
C VAL A 33 -0.28 8.79 26.99
N PRO A 34 -0.33 8.97 28.32
CA PRO A 34 0.89 8.99 29.14
C PRO A 34 1.75 7.74 28.90
N GLY A 35 3.06 7.93 28.68
CA GLY A 35 3.99 6.86 28.33
C GLY A 35 4.05 6.52 26.83
N SER A 36 3.28 7.21 25.97
CA SER A 36 3.51 7.16 24.53
C SER A 36 4.90 7.69 24.16
N ASP A 37 5.43 7.19 23.04
CA ASP A 37 6.67 7.67 22.44
C ASP A 37 6.56 9.19 22.14
N PRO A 38 7.49 10.03 22.65
CA PRO A 38 7.49 11.46 22.37
C PRO A 38 7.85 11.79 20.91
N THR A 39 8.43 10.83 20.18
CA THR A 39 8.92 10.99 18.80
C THR A 39 8.32 9.95 17.86
N PRO A 40 6.98 9.87 17.74
CA PRO A 40 6.37 8.95 16.79
C PRO A 40 6.76 9.34 15.35
N GLN A 41 6.88 8.35 14.46
CA GLN A 41 7.18 8.63 13.06
C GLN A 41 6.10 9.54 12.46
N ALA A 42 6.50 10.74 12.03
CA ALA A 42 5.59 11.85 11.76
C ALA A 42 4.90 11.80 10.38
N ASP A 43 5.55 11.21 9.37
CA ASP A 43 5.04 11.20 8.01
C ASP A 43 4.60 9.78 7.59
N ALA A 44 3.30 9.64 7.34
CA ALA A 44 2.70 8.40 6.85
C ALA A 44 3.06 8.08 5.38
N ARG A 45 3.65 9.04 4.65
CA ARG A 45 4.11 8.85 3.27
C ARG A 45 5.53 8.30 3.18
N VAL A 46 6.29 8.39 4.27
CA VAL A 46 7.64 7.81 4.35
C VAL A 46 7.50 6.36 4.82
N PRO A 47 8.24 5.41 4.21
CA PRO A 47 8.27 4.04 4.70
C PRO A 47 8.55 3.98 6.21
N ALA A 48 7.86 3.09 6.91
CA ALA A 48 8.10 2.87 8.34
C ALA A 48 9.56 2.47 8.56
N VAL A 49 10.22 3.11 9.54
CA VAL A 49 11.52 2.66 10.04
C VAL A 49 11.30 1.32 10.74
N ARG A 50 11.95 0.28 10.26
CA ARG A 50 11.85 -1.08 10.82
C ARG A 50 12.83 -1.27 11.97
N ALA A 51 12.45 -2.11 12.92
CA ALA A 51 13.38 -2.57 13.95
C ALA A 51 14.47 -3.45 13.31
N ALA A 52 15.62 -3.60 13.97
CA ALA A 52 16.75 -4.36 13.41
C ALA A 52 16.45 -5.86 13.29
N GLU A 53 15.56 -6.35 14.12
CA GLU A 53 15.04 -7.71 14.18
C GLU A 53 13.88 -7.97 13.20
N ASP A 54 13.30 -6.92 12.60
CA ASP A 54 12.18 -7.06 11.66
C ASP A 54 12.67 -7.68 10.35
N ALA A 55 12.30 -8.93 10.15
CA ALA A 55 12.59 -9.68 8.94
C ALA A 55 11.47 -9.44 7.89
N PRO A 56 11.77 -9.04 6.64
CA PRO A 56 10.76 -8.76 5.61
C PRO A 56 9.90 -9.99 5.24
N GLN A 57 10.38 -11.20 5.54
CA GLN A 57 9.74 -12.46 5.21
C GLN A 57 8.41 -12.66 5.95
N GLY A 58 8.24 -12.10 7.16
CA GLY A 58 7.00 -12.23 7.93
C GLY A 58 5.90 -11.26 7.53
N TRP A 59 6.24 -10.21 6.77
CA TRP A 59 5.34 -9.10 6.45
C TRP A 59 4.86 -9.11 4.99
N GLY A 60 5.35 -10.05 4.17
CA GLY A 60 4.98 -10.17 2.76
C GLY A 60 5.68 -9.18 1.82
N ASP A 61 6.72 -8.48 2.29
CA ASP A 61 7.54 -7.59 1.45
C ASP A 61 8.62 -8.33 0.67
N ALA A 62 8.98 -9.54 1.13
CA ALA A 62 9.76 -10.44 0.32
C ALA A 62 8.90 -10.88 -0.88
N PRO A 63 9.46 -10.97 -2.10
CA PRO A 63 8.73 -11.57 -3.21
C PRO A 63 8.27 -12.94 -2.75
N ALA A 64 6.95 -13.19 -2.82
CA ALA A 64 6.34 -14.47 -2.50
C ALA A 64 6.97 -15.53 -3.40
N SER A 65 8.11 -16.06 -2.95
CA SER A 65 8.65 -17.30 -3.47
C SER A 65 7.64 -18.29 -2.93
N ALA A 66 6.82 -18.85 -3.82
CA ALA A 66 5.81 -19.85 -3.49
C ALA A 66 6.44 -20.79 -2.47
N ASP A 67 6.04 -20.62 -1.22
CA ASP A 67 6.62 -21.38 -0.15
C ASP A 67 5.99 -22.78 -0.24
N THR A 68 6.72 -23.77 0.25
CA THR A 68 6.22 -25.15 0.23
C THR A 68 4.87 -25.29 0.95
N ASN A 69 4.55 -24.35 1.84
CA ASN A 69 3.29 -24.30 2.57
C ASN A 69 2.13 -23.82 1.69
N ASP A 70 2.29 -22.73 0.94
CA ASP A 70 1.29 -22.21 0.01
C ASP A 70 0.94 -23.25 -1.05
N ASP A 71 1.93 -23.97 -1.56
CA ASP A 71 1.69 -25.04 -2.54
C ASP A 71 0.85 -26.17 -1.95
N ARG A 72 1.11 -26.56 -0.70
CA ARG A 72 0.26 -27.52 0.01
C ARG A 72 -1.15 -27.00 0.22
N LEU A 73 -1.30 -25.73 0.63
CA LEU A 73 -2.61 -25.10 0.84
C LEU A 73 -3.43 -24.99 -0.47
N ARG A 74 -2.75 -24.75 -1.60
CA ARG A 74 -3.39 -24.71 -2.93
C ARG A 74 -3.93 -26.07 -3.33
N LEU A 75 -3.22 -27.16 -2.99
CA LEU A 75 -3.62 -28.54 -3.26
C LEU A 75 -4.73 -29.03 -2.34
N ASP A 76 -4.69 -28.66 -1.06
CA ASP A 76 -5.67 -29.07 -0.04
C ASP A 76 -6.94 -28.19 -0.04
N ARG A 77 -7.16 -27.40 -1.08
CA ARG A 77 -8.28 -26.45 -1.14
C ARG A 77 -9.63 -27.19 -1.28
N PRO A 78 -10.60 -26.96 -0.37
CA PRO A 78 -11.91 -27.59 -0.47
C PRO A 78 -12.68 -27.18 -1.74
N PRO A 79 -13.59 -28.03 -2.23
CA PRO A 79 -14.30 -27.81 -3.50
C PRO A 79 -15.26 -26.60 -3.52
N HIS A 80 -15.60 -26.03 -2.35
CA HIS A 80 -16.48 -24.87 -2.24
C HIS A 80 -15.73 -23.52 -2.23
N TRP A 81 -14.40 -23.52 -2.42
CA TRP A 81 -13.55 -22.32 -2.40
C TRP A 81 -13.16 -21.84 -3.81
N GLY A 82 -14.01 -22.07 -4.81
CA GLY A 82 -13.82 -21.70 -6.22
C GLY A 82 -14.90 -20.77 -6.73
#